data_AF-A0A9E5VPM1-F1
#
_entry.id   AF-A0A9E5VPM1-F1
#
_cell.length_a   1.000
_cell.length_b   1.000
_cell.length_c   1.000
_cell.angle_alpha   90.00
_cell.angle_beta   90.00
_cell.angle_gamma   90.00
#
_symmetry.space_group_name_H-M   'P 1'
#
loop_
_entity.id
_entity.type
_entity.pdbx_description
1 polymer ?
#
loop_
_entity_poly.entity_id
_entity_poly.type
_entity_poly.pdbx_seq_one_letter_code
_entity_poly.pdbx_strand_id
1 'polypeptide(L)'
;MFPALLKLTETDKRVIIALLFIIILLLVIIGAIGYLIVRVMKWQGKGLDNCVSDVLYARVITEKKEFVKYARKKNWIIFYKAARIPVIIMLVSGLILLIRNLIYHDFTYNVFNRFDGFGSLLFIWDFSGIISTGGGELTFKLPTLVSSPHFELHAWGAYLFILGMAVGGFWYLWCVQALIARDLRIKKLSESIFDKKLDQFNQNQQLMSSLIPGQVLPPGVMPAPGVAPAPTPTPAPQTAPAPDNKEKEKKK
;
A
#
# COMPACT_ATOMS: atom_id res chain seq x y z
N MET A 1 -25.16 -10.01 -49.66
CA MET A 1 -23.96 -9.92 -48.79
C MET A 1 -24.38 -10.43 -47.41
N PHE A 2 -24.00 -11.69 -47.13
CA PHE A 2 -24.21 -12.56 -45.96
C PHE A 2 -25.50 -12.44 -45.10
N PRO A 3 -26.17 -13.59 -44.87
CA PRO A 3 -25.79 -14.35 -43.68
C PRO A 3 -25.69 -15.86 -43.95
N ALA A 4 -24.50 -16.42 -43.73
CA ALA A 4 -24.36 -17.85 -43.55
C ALA A 4 -24.93 -18.18 -42.15
N LEU A 5 -26.12 -18.77 -42.12
CA LEU A 5 -26.70 -19.40 -40.95
C LEU A 5 -25.77 -20.52 -40.49
N LEU A 6 -24.89 -20.22 -39.53
CA LEU A 6 -24.21 -21.22 -38.71
C LEU A 6 -25.29 -22.02 -37.99
N LYS A 7 -25.63 -23.17 -38.54
CA LYS A 7 -26.52 -24.16 -37.93
C LYS A 7 -25.73 -24.80 -36.78
N LEU A 8 -25.67 -24.11 -35.64
CA LEU A 8 -24.99 -24.61 -34.44
C LEU A 8 -25.74 -25.84 -33.92
N THR A 9 -25.00 -26.93 -33.75
CA THR A 9 -25.51 -28.18 -33.18
C THR A 9 -25.80 -27.95 -31.69
N GLU A 10 -26.74 -28.65 -31.06
CA GLU A 10 -27.03 -28.46 -29.62
C GLU A 10 -25.77 -28.60 -28.75
N THR A 11 -24.85 -29.48 -29.17
CA THR A 11 -23.53 -29.67 -28.57
C THR A 11 -22.68 -28.40 -28.59
N ASP A 12 -22.64 -27.68 -29.72
CA ASP A 12 -21.87 -26.43 -29.84
C ASP A 12 -22.41 -25.34 -28.90
N LYS A 13 -23.74 -25.29 -28.74
CA LYS A 13 -24.39 -24.34 -27.83
C LYS A 13 -24.03 -24.63 -26.36
N ARG A 14 -23.94 -25.92 -25.97
CA ARG A 14 -23.49 -26.34 -24.63
C ARG A 14 -22.01 -26.02 -24.40
N VAL A 15 -21.15 -26.22 -25.41
CA VAL A 15 -19.71 -25.89 -25.34
C VAL A 15 -19.49 -24.38 -25.21
N ILE A 16 -20.21 -23.56 -25.97
CA ILE A 16 -20.12 -22.09 -25.87
C ILE A 16 -20.56 -21.61 -24.48
N ILE A 17 -21.63 -22.17 -23.93
CA ILE A 17 -22.09 -21.86 -22.57
C ILE A 17 -21.04 -22.24 -21.52
N ALA A 18 -20.41 -23.41 -21.64
CA ALA A 18 -19.35 -23.85 -20.74
C ALA A 18 -18.12 -22.93 -20.81
N LEU A 19 -17.70 -22.52 -22.02
CA LEU A 19 -16.59 -21.59 -22.22
C LEU A 19 -16.89 -20.21 -21.62
N LEU A 20 -18.11 -19.70 -21.80
CA LEU A 20 -18.53 -18.43 -21.21
C LEU A 20 -18.48 -18.49 -19.68
N PHE A 21 -18.89 -19.61 -19.09
CA PHE A 21 -18.85 -19.80 -17.64
C PHE A 21 -17.41 -19.77 -17.09
N ILE A 22 -16.47 -20.39 -17.81
CA ILE A 22 -15.03 -20.35 -17.47
C ILE A 22 -14.50 -18.92 -17.52
N ILE A 23 -14.89 -18.12 -18.52
CA ILE A 23 -14.46 -16.73 -18.65
C ILE A 23 -15.02 -15.87 -17.50
N ILE A 24 -16.30 -16.04 -17.16
CA ILE A 24 -16.92 -15.33 -16.03
C ILE A 24 -16.23 -15.70 -14.71
N LEU A 25 -15.95 -16.99 -14.51
CA LEU A 25 -15.23 -17.47 -13.33
C LEU A 25 -13.83 -16.84 -13.22
N LEU A 26 -13.09 -16.77 -14.32
CA LEU A 26 -11.79 -16.11 -14.39
C LEU A 26 -11.88 -14.63 -13.99
N LEU A 27 -12.89 -13.90 -14.49
CA LEU A 27 -13.13 -12.50 -14.13
C LEU A 27 -13.42 -12.33 -12.64
N VAL A 28 -14.23 -13.20 -12.04
CA VAL A 28 -14.53 -13.17 -10.60
C VAL A 28 -13.27 -13.39 -9.77
N ILE A 29 -12.43 -14.35 -10.15
CA ILE A 29 -11.16 -14.64 -9.47
C ILE A 29 -10.24 -13.43 -9.54
N ILE A 30 -10.08 -12.81 -10.72
CA ILE A 30 -9.25 -11.61 -10.90
C ILE A 30 -9.78 -10.44 -10.04
N GLY A 31 -11.10 -10.24 -10.01
CA GLY A 31 -11.73 -9.22 -9.17
C GLY A 31 -11.49 -9.45 -7.67
N ALA A 32 -11.61 -10.69 -7.21
CA ALA A 32 -11.35 -11.07 -5.82
C ALA A 32 -9.88 -10.84 -5.42
N ILE A 33 -8.94 -11.18 -6.31
CA ILE A 33 -7.50 -10.91 -6.11
C ILE A 33 -7.26 -9.39 -6.01
N GLY A 34 -7.86 -8.60 -6.90
CA GLY A 34 -7.76 -7.14 -6.86
C GLY A 34 -8.27 -6.55 -5.54
N TYR A 35 -9.42 -7.02 -5.05
CA TYR A 35 -9.96 -6.60 -3.75
C TYR A 35 -9.03 -6.96 -2.60
N LEU A 36 -8.44 -8.18 -2.61
CA LEU A 36 -7.49 -8.62 -1.60
C LEU A 36 -6.25 -7.72 -1.56
N ILE A 37 -5.70 -7.37 -2.73
CA ILE A 37 -4.55 -6.47 -2.85
C ILE A 37 -4.86 -5.12 -2.20
N VAL A 38 -6.00 -4.50 -2.53
CA VAL A 38 -6.38 -3.20 -1.95
C VAL A 38 -6.54 -3.29 -0.43
N ARG A 39 -7.10 -4.38 0.09
CA ARG A 39 -7.26 -4.60 1.53
C ARG A 39 -5.90 -4.72 2.23
N VAL A 40 -4.99 -5.50 1.66
CA VAL A 40 -3.62 -5.65 2.17
C VAL A 40 -2.88 -4.30 2.14
N MET A 41 -3.00 -3.53 1.06
CA MET A 41 -2.40 -2.19 0.95
C MET A 41 -2.90 -1.25 2.06
N LYS A 42 -4.21 -1.22 2.35
CA LYS A 42 -4.76 -0.39 3.43
C LYS A 42 -4.16 -0.76 4.79
N TRP A 43 -3.93 -2.04 5.05
CA TRP A 43 -3.34 -2.52 6.30
C TRP A 43 -1.85 -2.19 6.39
N GLN A 44 -1.08 -2.45 5.33
CA GLN A 44 0.35 -2.13 5.25
C GLN A 44 0.64 -0.62 5.35
N GLY A 45 -0.28 0.21 4.86
CA GLY A 45 -0.20 1.65 5.01
C GLY A 45 -0.28 2.11 6.48
N LYS A 46 -0.97 1.38 7.37
CA LYS A 46 -1.17 1.81 8.78
C LYS A 46 0.14 1.86 9.56
N GLY A 47 1.11 1.01 9.21
CA GLY A 47 2.41 0.99 9.88
C GLY A 47 3.22 2.28 9.72
N LEU A 48 2.94 3.10 8.70
CA LEU A 48 3.61 4.39 8.53
C LEU A 48 3.08 5.46 9.49
N ASP A 49 1.80 5.39 9.86
CA ASP A 49 1.17 6.43 10.69
C ASP A 49 1.86 6.55 12.05
N ASN A 50 2.26 5.44 12.66
CA ASN A 50 3.00 5.45 13.93
C ASN A 50 4.36 6.14 13.82
N CYS A 51 5.01 6.12 12.64
CA CYS A 51 6.30 6.77 12.45
C CYS A 51 6.18 8.26 12.11
N VAL A 52 5.01 8.67 11.62
CA VAL A 52 4.78 10.02 11.10
C VAL A 52 3.94 10.85 12.08
N SER A 53 3.17 10.20 12.96
CA SER A 53 2.37 10.84 14.02
C SER A 53 3.23 11.70 14.92
N ASP A 54 4.38 11.22 15.38
CA ASP A 54 5.22 11.93 16.36
C ASP A 54 5.73 13.28 15.82
N VAL A 55 6.16 13.29 14.55
CA VAL A 55 6.62 14.51 13.87
C VAL A 55 5.48 15.50 13.66
N LEU A 56 4.27 14.97 13.48
CA LEU A 56 3.07 15.77 13.27
C LEU A 56 2.53 16.36 14.57
N TYR A 57 2.59 15.61 15.68
CA TYR A 57 2.26 16.07 17.03
C TYR A 57 3.25 17.11 17.54
N ALA A 58 4.54 16.95 17.21
CA ALA A 58 5.58 17.91 17.58
C ALA A 58 5.48 19.26 16.82
N ARG A 59 4.53 19.42 15.89
CA ARG A 59 4.32 20.61 15.03
C ARG A 59 5.58 21.11 14.30
N VAL A 60 6.58 20.26 14.12
CA VAL A 60 7.87 20.65 13.51
C VAL A 60 7.72 21.00 12.03
N ILE A 61 6.68 20.47 11.36
CA ILE A 61 6.44 20.69 9.93
C ILE A 61 5.09 21.40 9.75
N THR A 62 5.16 22.66 9.31
CA THR A 62 3.99 23.53 9.08
C THR A 62 3.52 23.52 7.62
N GLU A 63 4.34 23.05 6.67
CA GLU A 63 4.02 23.03 5.24
C GLU A 63 3.77 21.60 4.69
N LYS A 64 2.74 21.47 3.82
CA LYS A 64 2.36 20.22 3.15
C LYS A 64 3.51 19.59 2.35
N LYS A 65 4.29 20.41 1.63
CA LYS A 65 5.39 19.94 0.76
C LYS A 65 6.53 19.34 1.57
N GLU A 66 6.91 19.98 2.67
CA GLU A 66 7.96 19.49 3.57
C GLU A 66 7.57 18.17 4.23
N PHE A 67 6.30 18.05 4.63
CA PHE A 67 5.77 16.82 5.21
C PHE A 67 5.86 15.64 4.23
N VAL A 68 5.42 15.83 2.99
CA VAL A 68 5.48 14.77 1.96
C VAL A 68 6.93 14.36 1.68
N LYS A 69 7.86 15.32 1.61
CA LYS A 69 9.28 15.05 1.38
C LYS A 69 9.89 14.24 2.54
N TYR A 70 9.60 14.61 3.78
CA TYR A 70 10.06 13.90 4.97
C TYR A 70 9.46 12.48 5.04
N ALA A 71 8.15 12.34 4.89
CA ALA A 71 7.45 11.06 4.97
C ALA A 71 7.90 10.10 3.86
N ARG A 72 8.13 10.58 2.64
CA ARG A 72 8.70 9.76 1.56
C ARG A 72 10.12 9.29 1.88
N LYS A 73 10.99 10.19 2.38
CA LYS A 73 12.36 9.80 2.77
C LYS A 73 12.35 8.70 3.82
N LYS A 74 11.49 8.82 4.84
CA LYS A 74 11.32 7.79 5.87
C LYS A 74 10.77 6.48 5.30
N ASN A 75 9.79 6.56 4.40
CA ASN A 75 9.21 5.39 3.73
C ASN A 75 10.27 4.60 2.95
N TRP A 76 11.15 5.28 2.21
CA TRP A 76 12.27 4.64 1.50
C TRP A 76 13.26 3.95 2.44
N ILE A 77 13.56 4.54 3.60
CA ILE A 77 14.44 3.91 4.61
C ILE A 77 13.80 2.61 5.14
N ILE A 78 12.51 2.62 5.45
CA ILE A 78 11.77 1.44 5.91
C ILE A 78 11.75 0.37 4.81
N PHE A 79 11.51 0.77 3.57
CA PHE A 79 11.52 -0.12 2.41
C PHE A 79 12.90 -0.77 2.23
N TYR A 80 13.99 0.01 2.24
CA TYR A 80 15.34 -0.53 2.08
C TYR A 80 15.69 -1.54 3.17
N LYS A 81 15.34 -1.24 4.44
CA LYS A 81 15.57 -2.15 5.57
C LYS A 81 14.79 -3.47 5.44
N ALA A 82 13.59 -3.42 4.86
CA ALA A 82 12.76 -4.61 4.63
C ALA A 82 13.20 -5.39 3.37
N ALA A 83 13.52 -4.70 2.28
CA ALA A 83 13.87 -5.28 0.98
C ALA A 83 15.28 -5.89 0.96
N ARG A 84 16.18 -5.51 1.87
CA ARG A 84 17.53 -6.09 1.92
C ARG A 84 17.52 -7.62 2.08
N ILE A 85 16.61 -8.16 2.89
CA ILE A 85 16.55 -9.60 3.19
C ILE A 85 16.20 -10.41 1.92
N PRO A 86 15.07 -10.12 1.23
CA PRO A 86 14.75 -10.86 0.01
C PRO A 86 15.79 -10.67 -1.10
N VAL A 87 16.41 -9.49 -1.20
CA VAL A 87 17.49 -9.25 -2.16
C VAL A 87 18.72 -10.12 -1.86
N ILE A 88 19.11 -10.25 -0.59
CA ILE A 88 20.21 -11.14 -0.20
C ILE A 88 19.88 -12.60 -0.53
N ILE A 89 18.65 -13.05 -0.28
CA ILE A 89 18.21 -14.41 -0.63
C ILE A 89 18.34 -14.64 -2.14
N MET A 90 17.87 -13.71 -2.97
CA MET A 90 18.02 -13.80 -4.43
C MET A 90 19.48 -13.82 -4.87
N LEU A 91 20.33 -13.02 -4.23
CA LEU A 91 21.77 -12.96 -4.54
C LEU A 91 22.47 -14.28 -4.19
N VAL A 92 22.21 -14.83 -2.99
CA VAL A 92 22.73 -16.15 -2.58
C VAL A 92 22.25 -17.23 -3.53
N SER A 93 20.99 -17.19 -3.95
CA SER A 93 20.43 -18.12 -4.93
C SER A 93 21.18 -18.05 -6.25
N GLY A 94 21.39 -16.84 -6.78
CA GLY A 94 22.19 -16.61 -7.99
C GLY A 94 23.64 -17.11 -7.86
N LEU A 95 24.24 -16.95 -6.69
CA LEU A 95 25.59 -17.44 -6.42
C LEU A 95 25.66 -18.97 -6.44
N ILE A 96 24.64 -19.67 -5.91
CA ILE A 96 24.54 -21.14 -5.96
C ILE A 96 24.54 -21.62 -7.41
N LEU A 97 23.77 -20.97 -8.29
CA LEU A 97 23.75 -21.31 -9.71
C LEU A 97 25.10 -21.05 -10.39
N LEU A 98 25.77 -19.95 -10.04
CA LEU A 98 27.09 -19.62 -10.56
C LEU A 98 28.13 -20.68 -10.15
N ILE A 99 28.14 -21.08 -8.88
CA ILE A 99 29.02 -22.15 -8.37
C ILE A 99 28.77 -23.46 -9.14
N ARG A 100 27.51 -23.84 -9.36
CA ARG A 100 27.16 -25.01 -10.16
C ARG A 100 27.73 -24.90 -11.57
N ASN A 101 27.52 -23.78 -12.26
CA ASN A 101 28.01 -23.60 -13.63
C ASN A 101 29.53 -23.62 -13.71
N LEU A 102 30.22 -23.18 -12.65
CA LEU A 102 31.67 -23.25 -12.55
C LEU A 102 32.18 -24.70 -12.38
N ILE A 103 31.48 -25.52 -11.58
CA ILE A 103 31.85 -26.94 -11.35
C ILE A 103 31.69 -27.78 -12.64
N TYR A 104 30.61 -27.56 -13.39
CA TYR A 104 30.31 -28.35 -14.59
C TYR A 104 30.81 -27.72 -15.89
N HIS A 105 31.49 -26.57 -15.81
CA HIS A 105 31.96 -25.79 -16.96
C HIS A 105 30.89 -25.47 -18.03
N ASP A 106 29.62 -25.45 -17.63
CA ASP A 106 28.47 -25.20 -18.50
C ASP A 106 27.79 -23.89 -18.12
N PHE A 107 28.24 -22.78 -18.73
CA PHE A 107 27.65 -21.46 -18.57
C PHE A 107 26.40 -21.23 -19.43
N THR A 108 26.14 -22.12 -20.39
CA THR A 108 24.95 -22.11 -21.26
C THR A 108 23.78 -22.89 -20.67
N TYR A 109 23.95 -23.41 -19.45
CA TYR A 109 22.97 -24.22 -18.76
C TYR A 109 21.61 -23.54 -18.62
N ASN A 110 20.58 -24.19 -19.15
CA ASN A 110 19.20 -23.73 -19.02
C ASN A 110 18.57 -24.29 -17.72
N VAL A 111 18.36 -23.40 -16.76
CA VAL A 111 17.79 -23.72 -15.44
C VAL A 111 16.38 -24.32 -15.54
N PHE A 112 15.62 -23.99 -16.59
CA PHE A 112 14.26 -24.48 -16.82
C PHE A 112 14.22 -25.68 -17.79
N ASN A 113 15.37 -26.32 -18.05
CA ASN A 113 15.39 -27.53 -18.87
C ASN A 113 14.56 -28.65 -18.22
N ARG A 114 13.94 -29.47 -19.08
CA ARG A 114 13.00 -30.54 -18.72
C ARG A 114 13.67 -31.80 -18.23
N PHE A 115 14.90 -32.05 -18.69
CA PHE A 115 15.68 -33.24 -18.37
C PHE A 115 16.68 -32.94 -17.25
N ASP A 116 17.55 -31.95 -17.46
CA ASP A 116 18.64 -31.67 -16.52
C ASP A 116 18.44 -30.38 -15.71
N GLY A 117 17.23 -29.80 -15.69
CA GLY A 117 16.90 -28.54 -15.00
C GLY A 117 15.76 -28.68 -14.01
N PHE A 118 15.23 -27.57 -13.50
CA PHE A 118 14.06 -27.60 -12.60
C PHE A 118 12.81 -28.16 -13.25
N GLY A 119 12.74 -28.16 -14.59
CA GLY A 119 11.67 -28.82 -15.32
C GLY A 119 11.59 -30.32 -15.07
N SER A 120 12.67 -30.97 -14.58
CA SER A 120 12.65 -32.38 -14.17
C SER A 120 11.71 -32.67 -13.00
N LEU A 121 11.39 -31.67 -12.17
CA LEU A 121 10.48 -31.83 -11.01
C LEU A 121 9.01 -31.59 -11.36
N LEU A 122 8.71 -31.13 -12.58
CA LEU A 122 7.37 -30.72 -12.98
C LEU A 122 6.76 -31.72 -13.96
N PHE A 123 5.45 -31.90 -13.87
CA PHE A 123 4.69 -32.54 -14.94
C PHE A 123 4.61 -31.58 -16.12
N ILE A 124 5.26 -31.94 -17.22
CA ILE A 124 5.25 -31.15 -18.45
C ILE A 124 4.37 -31.87 -19.46
N TRP A 125 3.29 -31.21 -19.84
CA TRP A 125 2.30 -31.69 -20.80
C TRP A 125 2.51 -31.01 -22.14
N ASP A 126 2.47 -31.77 -23.24
CA ASP A 126 2.40 -31.21 -24.57
C ASP A 126 0.95 -30.92 -24.91
N PHE A 127 0.69 -29.64 -25.13
CA PHE A 127 -0.60 -29.13 -25.56
C PHE A 127 -0.61 -28.85 -27.08
N SER A 128 0.49 -29.12 -27.78
CA SER A 128 0.59 -29.05 -29.22
C SER A 128 -0.33 -30.10 -29.85
N GLY A 129 -1.37 -29.64 -30.57
CA GLY A 129 -2.29 -30.53 -31.28
C GLY A 129 -3.52 -31.00 -30.49
N ILE A 130 -3.85 -30.40 -29.33
CA ILE A 130 -5.16 -30.63 -28.66
C ILE A 130 -6.32 -30.30 -29.61
N ILE A 131 -6.16 -29.21 -30.38
CA ILE A 131 -7.13 -28.72 -31.33
C ILE A 131 -6.49 -28.81 -32.71
N SER A 132 -6.73 -29.91 -33.41
CA SER A 132 -6.39 -30.01 -34.83
C SER A 132 -7.60 -29.63 -35.67
N THR A 133 -7.57 -28.48 -36.34
CA THR A 133 -8.59 -28.05 -37.31
C THR A 133 -8.33 -28.67 -38.69
N GLY A 134 -8.16 -29.99 -38.73
CA GLY A 134 -8.02 -30.74 -39.98
C GLY A 134 -9.39 -31.12 -40.52
N GLY A 135 -9.92 -30.38 -41.49
CA GLY A 135 -11.03 -30.85 -42.32
C GLY A 135 -12.44 -30.82 -41.72
N GLY A 136 -12.74 -29.91 -40.78
CA GLY A 136 -14.13 -29.60 -40.37
C GLY A 136 -14.63 -30.30 -39.10
N GLU A 137 -13.89 -31.26 -38.53
CA GLU A 137 -14.21 -31.86 -37.24
C GLU A 137 -13.21 -31.42 -36.16
N LEU A 138 -13.73 -30.79 -35.11
CA LEU A 138 -12.97 -30.47 -33.90
C LEU A 138 -12.68 -31.76 -33.12
N THR A 139 -11.59 -32.45 -33.49
CA THR A 139 -11.14 -33.60 -32.72
C THR A 139 -10.35 -33.11 -31.51
N PHE A 140 -10.85 -33.40 -30.31
CA PHE A 140 -10.15 -33.11 -29.05
C PHE A 140 -9.24 -34.29 -28.69
N LYS A 141 -7.92 -34.10 -28.80
CA LYS A 141 -6.93 -35.07 -28.32
C LYS A 141 -6.47 -34.70 -26.92
N LEU A 142 -6.41 -35.67 -26.01
CA LEU A 142 -5.81 -35.44 -24.69
C LEU A 142 -4.32 -35.08 -24.84
N PRO A 143 -3.81 -34.15 -24.01
CA PRO A 143 -2.41 -33.78 -24.04
C PRO A 143 -1.52 -34.97 -23.69
N THR A 144 -0.42 -35.13 -24.41
CA THR A 144 0.57 -36.18 -24.13
C THR A 144 1.51 -35.73 -23.03
N LEU A 145 1.85 -36.65 -22.13
CA LEU A 145 2.82 -36.38 -21.07
C LEU A 145 4.23 -36.43 -21.67
N VAL A 146 4.99 -35.34 -21.56
CA VAL A 146 6.35 -35.22 -22.12
C VAL A 146 7.41 -35.60 -21.11
N SER A 147 7.23 -35.17 -19.87
CA SER A 147 8.17 -35.45 -18.78
C SER A 147 7.40 -35.76 -17.51
N SER A 148 7.77 -36.85 -16.85
CA SER A 148 7.34 -37.20 -15.50
C SER A 148 8.36 -36.69 -14.48
N PRO A 149 7.91 -36.33 -13.27
CA PRO A 149 8.79 -35.82 -12.25
C PRO A 149 9.81 -36.88 -11.83
N HIS A 150 11.08 -36.54 -11.95
CA HIS A 150 12.20 -37.34 -11.45
C HIS A 150 13.24 -36.42 -10.83
N PHE A 151 13.97 -36.94 -9.85
CA PHE A 151 15.00 -36.18 -9.17
C PHE A 151 16.34 -36.40 -9.87
N GLU A 152 16.89 -35.35 -10.46
CA GLU A 152 18.17 -35.39 -11.16
C GLU A 152 19.24 -34.72 -10.31
N LEU A 153 20.26 -35.49 -9.91
CA LEU A 153 21.31 -34.97 -9.04
C LEU A 153 22.09 -33.84 -9.71
N HIS A 154 22.27 -33.90 -11.03
CA HIS A 154 22.98 -32.87 -11.80
C HIS A 154 22.28 -31.49 -11.79
N ALA A 155 20.98 -31.47 -11.46
CA ALA A 155 20.12 -30.28 -11.44
C ALA A 155 20.01 -29.60 -10.07
N TRP A 156 20.77 -30.03 -9.06
CA TRP A 156 20.69 -29.51 -7.68
C TRP A 156 20.76 -27.98 -7.59
N GLY A 157 21.62 -27.36 -8.39
CA GLY A 157 21.78 -25.90 -8.44
C GLY A 157 20.55 -25.19 -8.99
N ALA A 158 19.83 -25.79 -9.94
CA ALA A 158 18.59 -25.23 -10.48
C ALA A 158 17.45 -25.27 -9.46
N TYR A 159 17.36 -26.35 -8.67
CA TYR A 159 16.35 -26.50 -7.63
C TYR A 159 16.48 -25.41 -6.56
N LEU A 160 17.68 -25.24 -6.02
CA LEU A 160 17.94 -24.22 -4.99
C LEU A 160 17.80 -22.80 -5.55
N PHE A 161 18.29 -22.56 -6.78
CA PHE A 161 18.17 -21.27 -7.43
C PHE A 161 16.70 -20.86 -7.62
N ILE A 162 15.85 -21.73 -8.17
CA ILE A 162 14.46 -21.38 -8.45
C ILE A 162 13.66 -21.19 -7.17
N LEU A 163 13.85 -22.05 -6.17
CA LEU A 163 13.18 -21.89 -4.88
C LEU A 163 13.58 -20.57 -4.20
N GLY A 164 14.87 -20.27 -4.13
CA GLY A 164 15.35 -19.04 -3.51
C GLY A 164 14.97 -17.79 -4.30
N MET A 165 14.98 -17.84 -5.63
CA MET A 165 14.50 -16.75 -6.49
C MET A 165 13.00 -16.54 -6.38
N ALA A 166 12.20 -17.61 -6.27
CA ALA A 166 10.76 -17.52 -6.08
C ALA A 166 10.43 -16.89 -4.72
N VAL A 167 11.00 -17.43 -3.63
CA VAL A 167 10.76 -16.92 -2.27
C VAL A 167 11.24 -15.47 -2.14
N GLY A 168 12.45 -15.17 -2.58
CA GLY A 168 13.00 -13.81 -2.57
C GLY A 168 12.20 -12.86 -3.46
N GLY A 169 11.79 -13.30 -4.65
CA GLY A 169 11.00 -12.53 -5.60
C GLY A 169 9.60 -12.19 -5.08
N PHE A 170 8.86 -13.17 -4.58
CA PHE A 170 7.53 -12.94 -3.99
C PHE A 170 7.59 -12.01 -2.78
N TRP A 171 8.57 -12.21 -1.90
CA TRP A 171 8.76 -11.34 -0.75
C TRP A 171 9.17 -9.92 -1.18
N TYR A 172 10.06 -9.77 -2.16
CA TYR A 172 10.42 -8.46 -2.69
C TYR A 172 9.21 -7.73 -3.30
N LEU A 173 8.38 -8.43 -4.08
CA LEU A 173 7.14 -7.89 -4.63
C LEU A 173 6.18 -7.43 -3.53
N TRP A 174 6.07 -8.20 -2.45
CA TRP A 174 5.31 -7.80 -1.26
C TRP A 174 5.84 -6.51 -0.63
N CYS A 175 7.16 -6.35 -0.53
CA CYS A 175 7.79 -5.12 -0.05
C CYS A 175 7.51 -3.92 -0.98
N VAL A 176 7.52 -4.13 -2.30
CA VAL A 176 7.20 -3.07 -3.29
C VAL A 176 5.74 -2.65 -3.18
N GLN A 177 4.81 -3.59 -3.05
CA GLN A 177 3.40 -3.27 -2.80
C GLN A 177 3.21 -2.45 -1.52
N ALA A 178 3.94 -2.77 -0.46
CA ALA A 178 3.93 -2.00 0.79
C ALA A 178 4.46 -0.58 0.61
N LEU A 179 5.49 -0.37 -0.23
CA LEU A 179 6.02 0.95 -0.55
C LEU A 179 4.96 1.82 -1.24
N ILE A 180 4.29 1.28 -2.27
CA ILE A 180 3.24 1.97 -3.03
C ILE A 180 2.05 2.30 -2.12
N ALA A 181 1.62 1.34 -1.29
CA ALA A 181 0.53 1.54 -0.34
C ALA A 181 0.79 2.69 0.64
N ARG A 182 2.03 2.79 1.13
CA ARG A 182 2.46 3.86 2.03
C ARG A 182 2.52 5.21 1.31
N ASP A 183 3.02 5.29 0.08
CA ASP A 183 3.04 6.57 -0.68
C ASP A 183 1.62 7.10 -0.94
N LEU A 184 0.68 6.22 -1.30
CA LEU A 184 -0.73 6.60 -1.46
C LEU A 184 -1.34 7.11 -0.15
N ARG A 185 -0.98 6.51 0.99
CA ARG A 185 -1.44 6.97 2.30
C ARG A 185 -0.85 8.33 2.67
N ILE A 186 0.44 8.57 2.41
CA ILE A 186 1.10 9.87 2.66
C ILE A 186 0.35 10.98 1.93
N LYS A 187 -0.01 10.77 0.65
CA LYS A 187 -0.77 11.75 -0.14
C LYS A 187 -2.12 12.07 0.52
N LYS A 188 -2.92 11.04 0.83
CA LYS A 188 -4.21 11.20 1.52
C LYS A 188 -4.08 11.89 2.88
N LEU A 189 -3.07 11.53 3.67
CA LEU A 189 -2.82 12.12 4.98
C LEU A 189 -2.45 13.60 4.84
N SER A 190 -1.58 13.93 3.88
CA SER A 190 -1.17 15.31 3.60
C SER A 190 -2.32 16.22 3.14
N GLU A 191 -3.31 15.68 2.43
CA GLU A 191 -4.52 16.42 2.08
C GLU A 191 -5.39 16.62 3.32
N SER A 192 -5.71 15.55 4.05
CA SER A 192 -6.62 15.61 5.20
C SER A 192 -6.16 16.51 6.35
N ILE A 193 -4.84 16.63 6.57
CA ILE A 193 -4.27 17.38 7.72
C ILE A 193 -4.05 18.85 7.37
N PHE A 194 -3.57 19.13 6.15
CA PHE A 194 -3.24 20.51 5.75
C PHE A 194 -4.45 21.24 5.17
N ASP A 195 -5.38 20.55 4.49
CA ASP A 195 -6.62 21.19 4.00
C ASP A 195 -7.55 21.54 5.17
N LYS A 196 -7.65 20.68 6.21
CA LYS A 196 -8.36 21.01 7.45
C LYS A 196 -7.77 22.23 8.18
N LYS A 197 -6.45 22.42 8.10
CA LYS A 197 -5.79 23.58 8.69
C LYS A 197 -6.00 24.86 7.88
N LEU A 198 -6.27 24.77 6.57
CA LEU A 198 -6.63 25.91 5.72
C LEU A 198 -8.06 26.39 5.99
N ASP A 199 -9.02 25.47 6.15
CA ASP A 199 -10.40 25.81 6.55
C ASP A 199 -10.43 26.45 7.94
N GLN A 200 -9.59 25.98 8.86
CA GLN A 200 -9.39 26.63 10.17
C GLN A 200 -8.56 27.92 10.08
N PHE A 201 -7.75 28.14 9.05
CA PHE A 201 -6.97 29.38 8.84
C PHE A 201 -7.82 30.56 8.37
N ASN A 202 -9.07 30.33 7.95
CA ASN A 202 -10.05 31.40 7.80
C ASN A 202 -10.47 32.02 9.16
N GLN A 203 -9.78 31.65 10.25
CA GLN A 203 -9.63 32.39 11.51
C GLN A 203 -8.98 33.79 11.38
N ASN A 204 -8.76 34.34 10.18
CA ASN A 204 -8.71 35.81 10.08
C ASN A 204 -10.04 36.45 10.55
N GLN A 205 -11.13 35.67 10.57
CA GLN A 205 -12.37 36.01 11.25
C GLN A 205 -12.23 36.00 12.80
N GLN A 206 -11.34 35.18 13.37
CA GLN A 206 -11.05 35.17 14.81
C GLN A 206 -10.17 36.33 15.26
N LEU A 207 -9.22 36.76 14.42
CA LEU A 207 -8.44 37.99 14.67
C LEU A 207 -9.34 39.23 14.66
N MET A 208 -10.28 39.32 13.70
CA MET A 208 -11.30 40.38 13.65
C MET A 208 -12.20 40.39 14.90
N SER A 209 -12.51 39.24 15.50
CA SER A 209 -13.25 39.17 16.78
C SER A 209 -12.39 39.43 18.02
N SER A 210 -11.07 39.25 17.95
CA SER A 210 -10.14 39.57 19.04
C SER A 210 -9.77 41.06 19.13
N LEU A 211 -10.11 41.83 18.09
CA LEU A 211 -9.99 43.30 18.05
C LEU A 211 -11.09 44.02 18.84
N ILE A 212 -12.05 43.30 19.42
CA ILE A 212 -12.97 43.83 20.43
C ILE A 212 -12.37 43.46 21.80
N PRO A 213 -11.79 44.43 22.52
CA PRO A 213 -11.10 44.14 23.78
C PRO A 213 -12.14 43.83 24.86
N GLY A 214 -12.14 42.60 25.40
CA GLY A 214 -12.90 42.36 26.63
C GLY A 214 -13.32 40.94 27.03
N GLN A 215 -13.07 39.88 26.28
CA GLN A 215 -13.38 38.53 26.78
C GLN A 215 -12.28 37.51 26.53
N VAL A 216 -11.51 37.27 27.58
CA VAL A 216 -10.65 36.09 27.68
C VAL A 216 -11.50 34.97 28.28
N LEU A 217 -11.89 33.99 27.47
CA LEU A 217 -12.49 32.75 27.97
C LEU A 217 -11.36 31.78 28.40
N PRO A 218 -11.45 31.14 29.57
CA PRO A 218 -10.43 30.20 30.03
C PRO A 218 -10.42 28.90 29.19
N PRO A 219 -9.29 28.16 29.19
CA PRO A 219 -9.12 27.00 28.32
C PRO A 219 -9.98 25.83 28.81
N GLY A 220 -10.92 25.37 27.98
CA GLY A 220 -11.60 24.08 28.18
C GLY A 220 -13.13 24.05 28.07
N VAL A 221 -13.82 25.15 27.77
CA VAL A 221 -15.30 25.15 27.67
C VAL A 221 -15.74 25.60 26.28
N MET A 222 -16.35 24.69 25.51
CA MET A 222 -17.08 25.06 24.29
C MET A 222 -18.40 25.74 24.70
N PRO A 223 -18.73 26.95 24.20
CA PRO A 223 -20.06 27.51 24.41
C PRO A 223 -21.09 26.70 23.63
N ALA A 224 -22.16 26.27 24.31
CA ALA A 224 -23.31 25.65 23.68
C ALA A 224 -24.00 26.67 22.74
N PRO A 225 -24.48 26.25 21.56
CA PRO A 225 -25.10 27.18 20.62
C PRO A 225 -26.47 27.62 21.12
N GLY A 226 -26.67 28.94 21.30
CA GLY A 226 -28.01 29.54 21.25
C GLY A 226 -28.54 30.31 22.47
N VAL A 227 -27.73 30.71 23.45
CA VAL A 227 -28.25 31.53 24.57
C VAL A 227 -27.59 32.91 24.60
N ALA A 228 -28.38 33.94 24.27
CA ALA A 228 -28.00 35.34 24.40
C ALA A 228 -27.94 35.75 25.90
N PRO A 229 -26.90 36.47 26.36
CA PRO A 229 -26.89 36.98 27.73
C PRO A 229 -27.76 38.23 27.90
N ALA A 230 -28.52 38.27 28.99
CA ALA A 230 -29.37 39.40 29.40
C ALA A 230 -28.55 40.66 29.76
N PRO A 231 -29.15 41.88 29.69
CA PRO A 231 -28.42 43.14 29.90
C PRO A 231 -28.06 43.40 31.38
N THR A 232 -26.90 44.02 31.54
CA THR A 232 -26.15 44.35 32.76
C THR A 232 -26.89 45.33 33.70
N PRO A 233 -26.74 45.24 35.04
CA PRO A 233 -27.01 46.35 35.94
C PRO A 233 -25.75 47.19 36.22
N THR A 234 -25.92 48.51 36.14
CA THR A 234 -24.95 49.59 36.41
C THR A 234 -24.45 49.61 37.87
N PRO A 235 -23.15 49.88 38.16
CA PRO A 235 -22.70 50.23 39.51
C PRO A 235 -22.73 51.74 39.77
N ALA A 236 -23.21 52.11 40.96
CA ALA A 236 -23.29 53.47 41.50
C ALA A 236 -21.91 54.05 41.92
N PRO A 237 -21.77 55.40 42.03
CA PRO A 237 -20.48 56.06 42.19
C PRO A 237 -20.01 56.10 43.66
N GLN A 238 -18.72 55.87 43.91
CA GLN A 238 -18.09 56.09 45.22
C GLN A 238 -17.18 57.32 45.21
N THR A 239 -17.48 58.22 46.15
CA THR A 239 -16.85 59.50 46.46
C THR A 239 -15.55 59.32 47.26
N ALA A 240 -14.56 60.18 47.01
CA ALA A 240 -13.31 60.28 47.79
C ALA A 240 -13.52 60.92 49.18
N PRO A 241 -12.60 60.69 50.14
CA PRO A 241 -11.97 61.85 50.80
C PRO A 241 -10.46 61.74 51.10
N ALA A 242 -9.94 62.89 51.53
CA ALA A 242 -8.58 63.47 51.51
C ALA A 242 -7.62 63.05 52.68
N PRO A 243 -6.34 63.52 52.70
CA PRO A 243 -5.19 62.95 53.45
C PRO A 243 -4.85 63.71 54.76
N ASP A 244 -4.05 63.13 55.68
CA ASP A 244 -3.05 63.89 56.48
C ASP A 244 -2.06 63.06 57.35
N ASN A 245 -0.87 63.67 57.51
CA ASN A 245 0.28 63.56 58.43
C ASN A 245 0.29 62.59 59.65
N LYS A 246 1.50 62.04 59.92
CA LYS A 246 2.30 62.35 61.14
C LYS A 246 3.65 61.60 61.21
N GLU A 247 4.73 62.37 61.15
CA GLU A 247 6.04 62.11 61.74
C GLU A 247 6.05 62.71 63.16
N LYS A 248 6.38 61.91 64.21
CA LYS A 248 7.13 62.32 65.43
C LYS A 248 7.16 61.23 66.51
N GLU A 249 8.34 61.16 67.16
CA GLU A 249 8.63 60.72 68.54
C GLU A 249 8.56 59.22 68.92
N LYS A 250 9.74 58.63 69.16
CA LYS A 250 10.29 58.51 70.52
C LYS A 250 11.73 57.98 70.55
N LYS A 251 12.64 58.82 71.05
CA LYS A 251 13.86 58.41 71.76
C LYS A 251 13.47 58.02 73.20
N LYS A 252 13.92 56.87 73.67
CA LYS A 252 14.50 56.69 75.00
C LYS A 252 15.35 55.43 75.02
#